data_AF-A0A7K5M1E7-F1
#
_entry.id   AF-A0A7K5M1E7-F1
#
_cell.length_a   1.000
_cell.length_b   1.000
_cell.length_c   1.000
_cell.angle_alpha   90.00
_cell.angle_beta   90.00
_cell.angle_gamma   90.00
#
_symmetry.space_group_name_H-M   'P 1'
#
loop_
_entity.id
_entity.type
_entity.pdbx_description
1 polymer ?
#
loop_
_entity_poly.entity_id
_entity_poly.type
_entity_poly.pdbx_seq_one_letter_code
_entity_poly.pdbx_strand_id
1 'polypeptide(L)'
;RNMSSAGPEGRKKMRECEGLIDSLVYYIQGAIADHEPNDKATENCVCILHNLSYQLELELPESYAQSIYVQRRNISNNDKTPGCFGTRSRKVKERQQDTPLPEEKSNPKGVESLWHSTLIRIYLSLIAKSTRNYTQEASLGALQNLTAGTGPMPWAVARTVVQRANGLPSIRAMLHVSHRAVKKTAVSLLRNLSRNPSLQNDIAREVLPDLVSVLPECVPGCEVACETTASICYTLFNLTQGSSHNARLLLSAHGLPKVIAIS
;
A
#
# COMPACT_ATOMS: atom_id res chain seq x y z
N ARG A 1 13.56 -5.04 17.48
CA ARG A 1 13.84 -4.15 16.33
C ARG A 1 15.05 -4.61 15.51
N ASN A 2 16.23 -4.77 16.10
CA ASN A 2 17.45 -5.09 15.33
C ASN A 2 17.40 -6.47 14.62
N MET A 3 16.82 -7.49 15.26
CA MET A 3 16.66 -8.82 14.63
C MET A 3 15.76 -8.81 13.39
N SER A 4 14.69 -7.99 13.39
CA SER A 4 13.80 -7.86 12.22
C SER A 4 14.46 -7.16 11.02
N SER A 5 15.58 -6.48 11.26
CA SER A 5 16.38 -5.80 10.23
C SER A 5 17.61 -6.61 9.79
N ALA A 6 17.84 -7.80 10.36
CA ALA A 6 19.04 -8.61 10.15
C ALA A 6 19.08 -9.36 8.80
N GLY A 7 18.08 -9.17 7.93
CA GLY A 7 17.97 -9.82 6.62
C GLY A 7 16.79 -10.79 6.50
N PRO A 8 16.66 -11.48 5.35
CA PRO A 8 15.52 -12.38 5.07
C PRO A 8 15.37 -13.50 6.10
N GLU A 9 16.47 -14.11 6.56
CA GLU A 9 16.44 -15.18 7.57
C GLU A 9 15.89 -14.70 8.92
N GLY A 10 16.26 -13.49 9.35
CA GLY A 10 15.75 -12.89 10.57
C GLY A 10 14.25 -12.62 10.50
N ARG A 11 13.78 -12.07 9.36
CA ARG A 11 12.34 -11.87 9.13
C ARG A 11 11.58 -13.19 9.13
N LYS A 12 12.10 -14.20 8.42
CA LYS A 12 11.48 -15.53 8.33
C LYS A 12 11.31 -16.15 9.72
N LYS A 13 12.37 -16.23 10.52
CA LYS A 13 12.31 -16.77 11.88
C LYS A 13 11.34 -16.02 12.78
N MET A 14 11.26 -14.69 12.66
CA MET A 14 10.30 -13.89 13.43
C MET A 14 8.86 -14.10 12.99
N ARG A 15 8.59 -14.29 11.69
CA ARG A 15 7.24 -14.63 11.20
C ARG A 15 6.80 -16.03 11.61
N GLU A 16 7.75 -16.95 11.74
CA GLU A 16 7.53 -18.34 12.19
C GLU A 16 7.46 -18.46 13.72
N CYS A 17 7.86 -17.43 14.47
CA CYS A 17 7.81 -17.42 15.92
C CYS A 17 6.36 -17.32 16.40
N GLU A 18 5.86 -18.40 16.99
CA GLU A 18 4.48 -18.51 17.47
C GLU A 18 4.15 -17.39 18.48
N GLY A 19 3.02 -16.71 18.25
CA GLY A 19 2.51 -15.66 19.12
C GLY A 19 3.25 -14.32 19.07
N LEU A 20 4.39 -14.23 18.36
CA LEU A 20 5.16 -12.97 18.31
C LEU A 20 4.37 -11.85 17.62
N ILE A 21 3.87 -12.10 16.40
CA ILE A 21 3.11 -11.09 15.64
C ILE A 21 1.83 -10.74 16.40
N ASP A 22 1.12 -11.75 16.91
CA ASP A 22 -0.14 -11.57 17.63
C ASP A 22 0.06 -10.71 18.89
N SER A 23 1.15 -10.93 19.65
CA SER A 23 1.48 -10.13 20.83
C SER A 23 1.84 -8.68 20.49
N LEU A 24 2.58 -8.45 19.40
CA LEU A 24 2.90 -7.10 18.93
C LEU A 24 1.64 -6.34 18.53
N VAL A 25 0.73 -7.00 17.81
CA VAL A 25 -0.56 -6.41 17.40
C VAL A 25 -1.41 -6.10 18.62
N TYR A 26 -1.52 -7.04 19.56
CA TYR A 26 -2.29 -6.87 20.80
C TYR A 26 -1.78 -5.68 21.63
N TYR A 27 -0.46 -5.56 21.80
CA TYR A 27 0.15 -4.43 22.52
C TYR A 27 -0.20 -3.08 21.87
N ILE A 28 -0.05 -2.97 20.55
CA ILE A 28 -0.36 -1.72 19.83
C ILE A 28 -1.86 -1.38 19.94
N GLN A 29 -2.74 -2.38 19.90
CA GLN A 29 -4.17 -2.17 20.09
C GLN A 29 -4.48 -1.60 21.48
N GLY A 30 -3.86 -2.14 22.54
CA GLY A 30 -3.97 -1.62 23.90
C GLY A 30 -3.52 -0.17 23.97
N ALA A 31 -2.31 0.15 23.48
CA ALA A 31 -1.78 1.51 23.50
C ALA A 31 -2.67 2.52 22.74
N ILE A 32 -3.31 2.12 21.64
CA ILE A 32 -4.28 2.97 20.93
C ILE A 32 -5.57 3.16 21.74
N ALA A 33 -6.07 2.10 22.38
CA ALA A 33 -7.29 2.12 23.18
C ALA A 33 -7.13 2.99 24.44
N ASP A 34 -5.94 2.97 25.04
CA ASP A 34 -5.58 3.77 26.21
C ASP A 34 -5.24 5.23 25.85
N HIS A 35 -5.38 5.62 24.57
CA HIS A 35 -5.02 6.95 24.05
C HIS A 35 -3.53 7.31 24.20
N GLU A 36 -2.64 6.32 24.28
CA GLU A 36 -1.19 6.49 24.39
C GLU A 36 -0.40 5.94 23.17
N PRO A 37 -0.72 6.32 21.92
CA PRO A 37 -0.08 5.74 20.72
C PRO A 37 1.39 6.16 20.51
N ASN A 38 1.98 6.89 21.46
CA ASN A 38 3.27 7.58 21.32
C ASN A 38 4.35 7.03 22.26
N ASP A 39 4.08 5.96 22.99
CA ASP A 39 5.10 5.32 23.81
C ASP A 39 6.20 4.67 22.94
N LYS A 40 7.38 4.48 23.53
CA LYS A 40 8.54 3.98 22.79
C LYS A 40 8.39 2.51 22.40
N ALA A 41 7.65 1.72 23.17
CA ALA A 41 7.42 0.32 22.85
C ALA A 41 6.45 0.19 21.66
N THR A 42 5.42 1.03 21.53
CA THR A 42 4.57 1.10 20.33
C THR A 42 5.40 1.41 19.08
N GLU A 43 6.26 2.44 19.13
CA GLU A 43 7.16 2.75 18.00
C GLU A 43 8.00 1.53 17.60
N ASN A 44 8.57 0.82 18.59
CA ASN A 44 9.38 -0.37 18.34
C ASN A 44 8.57 -1.53 17.76
N CYS A 45 7.36 -1.76 18.25
CA CYS A 45 6.46 -2.81 17.76
C CYS A 45 6.06 -2.55 16.30
N VAL A 46 5.64 -1.32 15.99
CA VAL A 46 5.29 -0.91 14.62
C VAL A 46 6.50 -1.02 13.69
N CYS A 47 7.69 -0.63 14.16
CA CYS A 47 8.93 -0.80 13.38
C CYS A 47 9.23 -2.27 13.09
N ILE A 48 9.00 -3.17 14.05
CA ILE A 48 9.15 -4.62 13.82
C ILE A 48 8.15 -5.08 12.77
N LEU A 49 6.87 -4.74 12.92
CA LEU A 49 5.84 -5.16 11.98
C LEU A 49 6.08 -4.61 10.56
N HIS A 50 6.53 -3.35 10.43
CA HIS A 50 6.98 -2.76 9.16
C HIS A 50 8.05 -3.63 8.48
N ASN A 51 9.07 -4.04 9.23
CA ASN A 51 10.13 -4.92 8.72
C ASN A 51 9.59 -6.30 8.35
N LEU A 52 8.69 -6.88 9.15
CA LEU A 52 8.07 -8.16 8.85
C LEU A 52 7.12 -8.10 7.65
N SER A 53 6.57 -6.93 7.30
CA SER A 53 5.79 -6.74 6.07
C SER A 53 6.65 -6.67 4.80
N TYR A 54 7.97 -6.46 4.90
CA TYR A 54 8.85 -6.32 3.74
C TYR A 54 8.97 -7.63 2.94
N GLN A 55 8.82 -7.55 1.62
CA GLN A 55 8.87 -8.70 0.69
C GLN A 55 7.91 -9.85 1.04
N LEU A 56 6.85 -9.56 1.80
CA LEU A 56 5.97 -10.59 2.34
C LEU A 56 5.41 -11.49 1.24
N GLU A 57 4.88 -10.92 0.15
CA GLU A 57 4.34 -11.70 -1.00
C GLU A 57 5.33 -12.74 -1.55
N LEU A 58 6.62 -12.40 -1.63
CA LEU A 58 7.66 -13.27 -2.19
C LEU A 58 8.13 -14.33 -1.18
N GLU A 59 8.01 -14.04 0.11
CA GLU A 59 8.52 -14.85 1.21
C GLU A 59 7.41 -15.68 1.89
N LEU A 60 6.17 -15.65 1.38
CA LEU A 60 5.08 -16.45 1.92
C LEU A 60 5.34 -17.95 1.75
N PRO A 61 5.10 -18.78 2.78
CA PRO A 61 5.03 -20.22 2.61
C PRO A 61 4.04 -20.63 1.51
N GLU A 62 4.34 -21.70 0.79
CA GLU A 62 3.53 -22.19 -0.33
C GLU A 62 2.07 -22.44 0.04
N SER A 63 1.77 -22.82 1.29
CA SER A 63 0.40 -23.01 1.77
C SER A 63 -0.46 -21.73 1.68
N TYR A 64 0.12 -20.57 1.96
CA TYR A 64 -0.55 -19.27 1.84
C TYR A 64 -0.59 -18.80 0.39
N ALA A 65 0.49 -19.02 -0.37
CA ALA A 65 0.47 -18.76 -1.80
C ALA A 65 -0.60 -19.63 -2.50
N GLN A 66 -0.81 -20.87 -2.06
CA GLN A 66 -1.82 -21.76 -2.63
C GLN A 66 -3.24 -21.32 -2.27
N SER A 67 -3.53 -20.94 -1.02
CA SER A 67 -4.86 -20.42 -0.66
C SER A 67 -5.19 -19.13 -1.40
N ILE A 68 -4.22 -18.20 -1.51
CA ILE A 68 -4.41 -16.87 -2.11
C ILE A 68 -4.40 -16.92 -3.65
N TYR A 69 -3.58 -17.79 -4.27
CA TYR A 69 -3.37 -17.82 -5.72
C TYR A 69 -3.97 -19.05 -6.42
N VAL A 70 -4.24 -20.18 -5.75
CA VAL A 70 -4.82 -21.41 -6.37
C VAL A 70 -6.35 -21.46 -6.31
N GLN A 71 -7.03 -20.78 -5.35
CA GLN A 71 -8.48 -20.51 -5.46
C GLN A 71 -8.86 -19.91 -6.83
N ARG A 72 -7.89 -19.29 -7.52
CA ARG A 72 -8.02 -18.69 -8.84
C ARG A 72 -8.04 -19.68 -10.02
N ARG A 73 -7.36 -20.84 -9.93
CA ARG A 73 -7.34 -21.84 -11.04
C ARG A 73 -8.65 -22.61 -11.18
N ASN A 74 -9.38 -22.79 -10.08
CA ASN A 74 -10.64 -23.53 -10.09
C ASN A 74 -11.83 -22.70 -10.61
N ILE A 75 -11.73 -21.36 -10.57
CA ILE A 75 -12.77 -20.46 -11.11
C ILE A 75 -12.61 -20.27 -12.63
N SER A 76 -11.37 -20.32 -13.15
CA SER A 76 -11.06 -20.05 -14.57
C SER A 76 -11.23 -21.25 -15.51
N ASN A 77 -11.68 -22.41 -15.04
CA ASN A 77 -11.59 -23.66 -15.80
C ASN A 77 -12.91 -24.21 -16.36
N ASN A 78 -14.06 -23.53 -16.18
CA ASN A 78 -15.35 -24.12 -16.53
C ASN A 78 -16.01 -23.65 -17.83
N ASP A 79 -15.31 -22.91 -18.69
CA ASP A 79 -15.79 -22.64 -20.06
C ASP A 79 -14.72 -22.99 -21.09
N LYS A 80 -14.72 -24.24 -21.54
CA LYS A 80 -14.05 -24.66 -22.78
C LYS A 80 -15.05 -25.35 -23.68
N THR A 81 -15.82 -24.55 -24.41
CA THR A 81 -16.45 -24.99 -25.67
C THR A 81 -15.34 -25.06 -26.74
N PRO A 82 -15.14 -26.18 -27.44
CA PRO A 82 -14.09 -26.30 -28.45
C PRO A 82 -14.53 -25.62 -29.76
N GLY A 83 -14.16 -24.36 -29.96
CA GLY A 83 -14.40 -23.60 -31.18
C GLY A 83 -13.13 -23.42 -32.03
N CYS A 84 -13.08 -24.11 -33.16
CA CYS A 84 -12.00 -24.04 -34.14
C CYS A 84 -12.13 -22.77 -35.01
N PHE A 85 -11.49 -21.65 -34.64
CA PHE A 85 -11.19 -20.54 -35.55
C PHE A 85 -9.99 -19.74 -35.03
N GLY A 86 -8.90 -19.72 -35.79
CA GLY A 86 -7.72 -18.91 -35.49
C GLY A 86 -7.98 -17.42 -35.71
N THR A 87 -7.71 -16.59 -34.69
CA THR A 87 -7.57 -15.14 -34.88
C THR A 87 -6.50 -14.54 -33.96
N ARG A 88 -5.60 -13.79 -34.62
CA ARG A 88 -4.65 -12.77 -34.18
C ARG A 88 -4.69 -12.38 -32.69
N SER A 89 -3.51 -12.46 -32.05
CA SER A 89 -3.21 -11.96 -30.70
C SER A 89 -3.54 -10.47 -30.54
N ARG A 90 -4.77 -10.16 -30.19
CA ARG A 90 -5.13 -8.89 -29.55
C ARG A 90 -4.57 -8.98 -28.13
N LYS A 91 -3.58 -8.14 -27.80
CA LYS A 91 -3.02 -8.02 -26.44
C LYS A 91 -4.16 -8.09 -25.44
N VAL A 92 -4.19 -9.19 -24.71
CA VAL A 92 -5.17 -9.48 -23.67
C VAL A 92 -4.88 -8.51 -22.52
N LYS A 93 -5.43 -7.30 -22.62
CA LYS A 93 -5.72 -6.45 -21.48
C LYS A 93 -6.95 -7.07 -20.82
N GLU A 94 -6.83 -8.33 -20.39
CA GLU A 94 -7.89 -9.00 -19.64
C GLU A 94 -8.14 -8.17 -18.40
N ARG A 95 -9.43 -7.94 -18.17
CA ARG A 95 -9.98 -7.24 -17.02
C ARG A 95 -9.49 -7.91 -15.74
N GLN A 96 -8.32 -7.50 -15.23
CA GLN A 96 -7.91 -7.80 -13.86
C GLN A 96 -8.87 -7.18 -12.82
N GLN A 97 -9.79 -6.31 -13.27
CA GLN A 97 -10.85 -5.67 -12.49
C GLN A 97 -11.80 -6.66 -11.79
N ASP A 98 -12.10 -7.82 -12.39
CA ASP A 98 -13.12 -8.75 -11.88
C ASP A 98 -12.51 -9.97 -11.16
N THR A 99 -11.31 -9.84 -10.60
CA THR A 99 -10.77 -10.94 -9.78
C THR A 99 -11.43 -10.89 -8.39
N PRO A 100 -12.10 -11.96 -7.94
CA PRO A 100 -12.52 -12.07 -6.54
C PRO A 100 -11.28 -11.97 -5.66
N LEU A 101 -11.31 -11.05 -4.70
CA LEU A 101 -10.24 -10.98 -3.70
C LEU A 101 -10.37 -12.18 -2.75
N PRO A 102 -9.25 -12.65 -2.17
CA PRO A 102 -9.30 -13.67 -1.13
C PRO A 102 -10.28 -13.25 -0.02
N GLU A 103 -11.13 -14.18 0.40
CA GLU A 103 -11.95 -13.96 1.59
C GLU A 103 -11.05 -13.80 2.81
N GLU A 104 -11.36 -12.80 3.62
CA GLU A 104 -10.64 -12.52 4.83
C GLU A 104 -11.04 -13.53 5.90
N LYS A 105 -10.06 -14.23 6.48
CA LYS A 105 -10.32 -15.15 7.59
C LYS A 105 -10.76 -14.36 8.81
N SER A 106 -11.83 -14.82 9.48
CA SER A 106 -12.37 -14.17 10.68
C SER A 106 -11.41 -14.16 11.88
N ASN A 107 -10.40 -15.05 11.90
CA ASN A 107 -9.42 -15.14 12.98
C ASN A 107 -8.02 -15.40 12.40
N PRO A 108 -7.32 -14.36 11.91
CA PRO A 108 -5.96 -14.50 11.42
C PRO A 108 -5.02 -14.88 12.57
N LYS A 109 -4.00 -15.68 12.30
CA LYS A 109 -2.95 -16.01 13.27
C LYS A 109 -1.56 -15.88 12.68
N GLY A 110 -0.62 -15.44 13.50
CA GLY A 110 0.79 -15.35 13.12
C GLY A 110 1.00 -14.50 11.87
N VAL A 111 1.62 -15.08 10.83
CA VAL A 111 1.98 -14.36 9.60
C VAL A 111 0.76 -13.80 8.84
N GLU A 112 -0.41 -14.44 8.92
CA GLU A 112 -1.64 -13.97 8.25
C GLU A 112 -2.12 -12.64 8.80
N SER A 113 -1.84 -12.36 10.08
CA SER A 113 -2.21 -11.11 10.74
C SER A 113 -1.52 -9.89 10.09
N LEU A 114 -0.40 -10.08 9.38
CA LEU A 114 0.37 -9.00 8.76
C LEU A 114 -0.38 -8.27 7.62
N TRP A 115 -1.31 -8.94 6.94
CA TRP A 115 -2.12 -8.32 5.86
C TRP A 115 -3.63 -8.30 6.16
N HIS A 116 -4.02 -8.61 7.39
CA HIS A 116 -5.41 -8.56 7.81
C HIS A 116 -5.91 -7.12 8.00
N SER A 117 -7.19 -6.87 7.74
CA SER A 117 -7.81 -5.54 7.80
C SER A 117 -7.72 -4.89 9.18
N THR A 118 -7.76 -5.68 10.26
CA THR A 118 -7.54 -5.19 11.62
C THR A 118 -6.19 -4.47 11.73
N LEU A 119 -5.10 -5.08 11.25
CA LEU A 119 -3.78 -4.47 11.34
C LEU A 119 -3.64 -3.28 10.38
N ILE A 120 -4.26 -3.35 9.20
CA ILE A 120 -4.35 -2.22 8.28
C ILE A 120 -5.02 -1.01 8.95
N ARG A 121 -6.14 -1.23 9.66
CA ARG A 121 -6.84 -0.17 10.42
C ARG A 121 -6.00 0.39 11.57
N ILE A 122 -5.23 -0.46 12.25
CA ILE A 122 -4.27 -0.03 13.28
C ILE A 122 -3.23 0.91 12.68
N TYR A 123 -2.60 0.55 11.56
CA TYR A 123 -1.64 1.43 10.89
C TYR A 123 -2.27 2.77 10.50
N LEU A 124 -3.47 2.76 9.93
CA LEU A 124 -4.18 4.00 9.58
C LEU A 124 -4.53 4.86 10.80
N SER A 125 -4.88 4.24 11.93
CA SER A 125 -5.11 4.94 13.20
C SER A 125 -3.82 5.58 13.72
N LEU A 126 -2.70 4.87 13.67
CA LEU A 126 -1.39 5.41 14.07
C LEU A 126 -0.94 6.55 13.18
N ILE A 127 -1.13 6.46 11.87
CA ILE A 127 -0.85 7.54 10.91
C ILE A 127 -1.63 8.80 11.30
N ALA A 128 -2.92 8.65 11.63
CA ALA A 128 -3.80 9.76 11.96
C ALA A 128 -3.56 10.36 13.35
N LYS A 129 -3.21 9.54 14.36
CA LYS A 129 -3.22 9.93 15.77
C LYS A 129 -1.84 10.10 16.41
N SER A 130 -0.81 9.45 15.87
CA SER A 130 0.53 9.55 16.47
C SER A 130 1.16 10.92 16.16
N THR A 131 1.87 11.47 17.13
CA THR A 131 2.69 12.68 16.97
C THR A 131 4.16 12.35 16.68
N ARG A 132 4.52 11.06 16.65
CA ARG A 132 5.89 10.60 16.41
C ARG A 132 6.11 10.25 14.94
N ASN A 133 6.99 11.02 14.30
CA ASN A 133 7.37 10.82 12.90
C ASN A 133 7.79 9.36 12.61
N TYR A 134 8.57 8.72 13.50
CA TYR A 134 8.99 7.33 13.32
C TYR A 134 7.83 6.33 13.35
N THR A 135 6.82 6.54 14.20
CA THR A 135 5.64 5.67 14.27
C THR A 135 4.78 5.84 13.01
N GLN A 136 4.59 7.09 12.57
CA GLN A 136 3.86 7.39 11.32
C GLN A 136 4.59 6.82 10.09
N GLU A 137 5.90 7.04 10.01
CA GLU A 137 6.74 6.52 8.92
C GLU A 137 6.72 5.00 8.86
N ALA A 138 6.90 4.32 10.00
CA ALA A 138 6.85 2.86 10.04
C ALA A 138 5.46 2.31 9.68
N SER A 139 4.38 2.99 10.10
CA SER A 139 3.01 2.60 9.74
C SER A 139 2.75 2.76 8.23
N LEU A 140 3.16 3.89 7.64
CA LEU A 140 3.11 4.10 6.19
C LEU A 140 3.97 3.09 5.44
N GLY A 141 5.18 2.81 5.95
CA GLY A 141 6.12 1.87 5.37
C GLY A 141 5.60 0.44 5.39
N ALA A 142 4.90 0.03 6.46
CA ALA A 142 4.24 -1.27 6.52
C ALA A 142 3.19 -1.41 5.41
N LEU A 143 2.31 -0.40 5.25
CA LEU A 143 1.32 -0.37 4.17
C LEU A 143 1.98 -0.31 2.79
N GLN A 144 3.07 0.44 2.63
CA GLN A 144 3.85 0.50 1.40
C GLN A 144 4.40 -0.89 1.03
N ASN A 145 4.98 -1.61 1.99
CA ASN A 145 5.50 -2.95 1.80
C ASN A 145 4.41 -3.95 1.40
N LEU A 146 3.29 -3.95 2.12
CA LEU A 146 2.15 -4.84 1.84
C LEU A 146 1.51 -4.57 0.47
N THR A 147 1.59 -3.33 -0.02
CA THR A 147 1.04 -2.94 -1.33
C THR A 147 2.07 -2.97 -2.45
N ALA A 148 3.32 -3.41 -2.22
CA ALA A 148 4.41 -3.36 -3.20
C ALA A 148 4.23 -4.32 -4.39
N GLY A 149 3.57 -5.45 -4.16
CA GLY A 149 3.36 -6.49 -5.17
C GLY A 149 2.20 -6.25 -6.13
N THR A 150 1.96 -7.20 -7.04
CA THR A 150 0.88 -7.17 -8.03
C THR A 150 -0.05 -8.38 -7.98
N GLY A 151 0.13 -9.28 -7.00
CA GLY A 151 -0.76 -10.40 -6.81
C GLY A 151 -2.04 -10.06 -6.03
N PRO A 152 -2.90 -11.06 -5.77
CA PRO A 152 -4.18 -10.88 -5.10
C PRO A 152 -4.06 -10.28 -3.69
N MET A 153 -3.05 -10.68 -2.90
CA MET A 153 -2.86 -10.15 -1.54
C MET A 153 -2.55 -8.65 -1.54
N PRO A 154 -1.52 -8.13 -2.24
CA PRO A 154 -1.27 -6.69 -2.31
C PRO A 154 -2.47 -5.88 -2.82
N TRP A 155 -3.23 -6.43 -3.77
CA TRP A 155 -4.43 -5.80 -4.31
C TRP A 155 -5.58 -5.76 -3.28
N ALA A 156 -5.74 -6.83 -2.49
CA ALA A 156 -6.70 -6.88 -1.39
C ALA A 156 -6.35 -5.86 -0.30
N VAL A 157 -5.07 -5.74 0.05
CA VAL A 157 -4.58 -4.72 0.99
C VAL A 157 -4.87 -3.32 0.44
N ALA A 158 -4.53 -3.05 -0.82
CA ALA A 158 -4.80 -1.75 -1.45
C ALA A 158 -6.29 -1.38 -1.43
N ARG A 159 -7.18 -2.34 -1.77
CA ARG A 159 -8.62 -2.14 -1.69
C ARG A 159 -9.09 -1.91 -0.26
N THR A 160 -8.52 -2.62 0.70
CA THR A 160 -8.86 -2.46 2.12
C THR A 160 -8.48 -1.06 2.60
N VAL A 161 -7.26 -0.60 2.31
CA VAL A 161 -6.80 0.76 2.65
C VAL A 161 -7.74 1.82 2.07
N VAL A 162 -8.07 1.74 0.78
CA VAL A 162 -8.82 2.80 0.10
C VAL A 162 -10.33 2.71 0.37
N GLN A 163 -10.95 1.55 0.12
CA GLN A 163 -12.41 1.43 0.05
C GLN A 163 -13.06 0.89 1.33
N ARG A 164 -12.35 0.05 2.12
CA ARG A 164 -12.94 -0.56 3.34
C ARG A 164 -12.59 0.18 4.62
N ALA A 165 -11.40 0.79 4.66
CA ALA A 165 -10.86 1.44 5.85
C ALA A 165 -10.80 2.96 5.74
N ASN A 166 -11.18 3.55 4.60
CA ASN A 166 -11.17 4.98 4.35
C ASN A 166 -9.83 5.63 4.76
N GLY A 167 -8.72 5.06 4.28
CA GLY A 167 -7.37 5.43 4.70
C GLY A 167 -6.75 6.62 3.98
N LEU A 168 -7.32 7.03 2.84
CA LEU A 168 -6.82 8.15 2.04
C LEU A 168 -6.72 9.49 2.80
N PRO A 169 -7.64 9.88 3.70
CA PRO A 169 -7.54 11.15 4.40
C PRO A 169 -6.28 11.20 5.28
N SER A 170 -6.01 10.11 5.99
CA SER A 170 -4.83 9.96 6.85
C SER A 170 -3.54 9.99 6.04
N ILE A 171 -3.49 9.30 4.89
CA ILE A 171 -2.31 9.28 4.01
C ILE A 171 -2.08 10.65 3.37
N ARG A 172 -3.15 11.33 2.94
CA ARG A 172 -3.10 12.67 2.35
C ARG A 172 -2.55 13.70 3.33
N ALA A 173 -2.96 13.66 4.60
CA ALA A 173 -2.42 14.55 5.62
C ALA A 173 -0.88 14.45 5.74
N MET A 174 -0.32 13.27 5.50
CA MET A 174 1.13 13.03 5.54
C MET A 174 1.90 13.65 4.36
N LEU A 175 1.23 14.14 3.32
CA LEU A 175 1.89 14.91 2.26
C LEU A 175 2.34 16.31 2.74
N HIS A 176 1.68 16.83 3.77
CA HIS A 176 1.86 18.19 4.26
C HIS A 176 2.69 18.31 5.53
N VAL A 177 3.12 17.19 6.11
CA VAL A 177 4.02 17.24 7.27
C VAL A 177 5.42 17.73 6.88
N SER A 178 6.11 18.34 7.84
CA SER A 178 7.48 18.84 7.66
C SER A 178 8.52 17.71 7.56
N HIS A 179 8.24 16.54 8.15
CA HIS A 179 9.17 15.44 8.18
C HIS A 179 9.31 14.76 6.81
N ARG A 180 10.47 14.94 6.18
CA ARG A 180 10.73 14.49 4.79
C ARG A 180 10.55 12.99 4.59
N ALA A 181 10.98 12.16 5.52
CA ALA A 181 10.86 10.71 5.39
C ALA A 181 9.40 10.25 5.42
N VAL A 182 8.57 10.84 6.28
CA VAL A 182 7.13 10.55 6.35
C VAL A 182 6.46 10.91 5.02
N LYS A 183 6.76 12.10 4.48
CA LYS A 183 6.26 12.55 3.18
C LYS A 183 6.67 11.60 2.04
N LYS A 184 7.95 11.21 1.98
CA LYS A 184 8.48 10.26 0.98
C LYS A 184 7.73 8.92 1.05
N THR A 185 7.53 8.39 2.24
CA THR A 185 6.85 7.10 2.44
C THR A 185 5.36 7.19 2.07
N ALA A 186 4.69 8.30 2.40
CA ALA A 186 3.30 8.54 1.98
C ALA A 186 3.15 8.60 0.46
N VAL A 187 4.01 9.35 -0.23
CA VAL A 187 4.05 9.39 -1.71
C VAL A 187 4.28 7.99 -2.29
N SER A 188 5.20 7.22 -1.70
CA SER A 188 5.51 5.88 -2.18
C SER A 188 4.36 4.89 -1.99
N LEU A 189 3.62 5.01 -0.89
CA LEU A 189 2.38 4.25 -0.68
C LEU A 189 1.31 4.64 -1.71
N LEU A 190 1.08 5.93 -1.95
CA LEU A 190 0.13 6.40 -2.97
C LEU A 190 0.50 5.91 -4.38
N ARG A 191 1.80 5.91 -4.70
CA ARG A 191 2.32 5.33 -5.94
C ARG A 191 1.90 3.87 -6.08
N ASN A 192 2.09 3.06 -5.03
CA ASN A 192 1.71 1.65 -5.04
C ASN A 192 0.19 1.46 -5.21
N LEU A 193 -0.61 2.22 -4.47
CA LEU A 193 -2.08 2.18 -4.53
C LEU A 193 -2.62 2.56 -5.92
N SER A 194 -2.01 3.57 -6.56
CA SER A 194 -2.45 4.08 -7.89
C SER A 194 -2.32 3.06 -9.02
N ARG A 195 -1.53 1.99 -8.82
CA ARG A 195 -1.39 0.90 -9.79
C ARG A 195 -2.67 0.07 -9.93
N ASN A 196 -3.57 0.12 -8.95
CA ASN A 196 -4.84 -0.60 -9.01
C ASN A 196 -5.91 0.26 -9.72
N PRO A 197 -6.34 -0.11 -10.95
CA PRO A 197 -7.26 0.72 -11.73
C PRO A 197 -8.62 0.95 -11.04
N SER A 198 -9.07 0.00 -10.21
CA SER A 198 -10.34 0.12 -9.50
C SER A 198 -10.33 1.20 -8.40
N LEU A 199 -9.14 1.63 -7.97
CA LEU A 199 -8.97 2.61 -6.89
C LEU A 199 -8.62 4.01 -7.41
N GLN A 200 -8.24 4.13 -8.69
CA GLN A 200 -7.70 5.38 -9.25
C GLN A 200 -8.67 6.56 -9.13
N ASN A 201 -9.97 6.35 -9.30
CA ASN A 201 -10.95 7.43 -9.19
C ASN A 201 -11.12 7.91 -7.74
N ASP A 202 -11.10 7.01 -6.77
CA ASP A 202 -11.18 7.38 -5.35
C ASP A 202 -9.91 8.12 -4.91
N ILE A 203 -8.74 7.61 -5.29
CA ILE A 203 -7.44 8.26 -5.03
C ILE A 203 -7.36 9.63 -5.70
N ALA A 204 -7.76 9.74 -6.98
CA ALA A 204 -7.70 11.00 -7.71
C ALA A 204 -8.59 12.07 -7.07
N ARG A 205 -9.85 11.72 -6.78
CA ARG A 205 -10.81 12.64 -6.17
C ARG A 205 -10.29 13.24 -4.87
N GLU A 206 -9.60 12.44 -4.07
CA GLU A 206 -9.23 12.84 -2.71
C GLU A 206 -7.83 13.42 -2.58
N VAL A 207 -6.85 12.91 -3.33
CA VAL A 207 -5.41 13.14 -3.08
C VAL A 207 -4.70 13.88 -4.22
N LEU A 208 -5.27 13.91 -5.43
CA LEU A 208 -4.59 14.50 -6.59
C LEU A 208 -4.23 15.99 -6.40
N PRO A 209 -5.12 16.86 -5.88
CA PRO A 209 -4.77 18.27 -5.65
C PRO A 209 -3.58 18.42 -4.69
N ASP A 210 -3.53 17.61 -3.63
CA ASP A 210 -2.43 17.62 -2.67
C ASP A 210 -1.12 17.15 -3.29
N LEU A 211 -1.15 16.11 -4.14
CA LEU A 211 0.03 15.67 -4.90
C LEU A 211 0.58 16.78 -5.80
N VAL A 212 -0.29 17.54 -6.45
CA VAL A 212 0.11 18.70 -7.26
C VAL A 212 0.69 19.80 -6.39
N SER A 213 0.10 20.06 -5.22
CA SER A 213 0.58 21.11 -4.32
C SER A 213 2.01 20.84 -3.81
N VAL A 214 2.38 19.56 -3.64
CA VAL A 214 3.72 19.17 -3.16
C VAL A 214 4.74 18.90 -4.27
N LEU A 215 4.35 19.01 -5.55
CA LEU A 215 5.31 19.02 -6.64
C LEU A 215 6.24 20.23 -6.52
N PRO A 216 7.56 20.04 -6.75
CA PRO A 216 8.50 21.16 -6.76
C PRO A 216 8.26 22.05 -7.98
N GLU A 217 8.63 23.32 -7.86
CA GLU A 217 8.50 24.31 -8.95
C GLU A 217 9.58 24.15 -10.04
N CYS A 218 10.66 23.44 -9.73
CA CYS A 218 11.75 23.12 -10.66
C CYS A 218 12.40 21.79 -10.29
N VAL A 219 13.25 21.26 -11.17
CA VAL A 219 13.98 20.01 -10.93
C VAL A 219 14.77 20.11 -9.62
N PRO A 220 14.54 19.22 -8.63
CA PRO A 220 15.27 19.25 -7.37
C PRO A 220 16.76 18.96 -7.55
N GLY A 221 17.61 19.64 -6.78
CA GLY A 221 19.07 19.39 -6.78
C GLY A 221 19.52 18.16 -5.98
N CYS A 222 18.61 17.43 -5.33
CA CYS A 222 18.92 16.29 -4.46
C CYS A 222 18.26 15.01 -4.98
N GLU A 223 19.02 13.93 -5.12
CA GLU A 223 18.57 12.63 -5.64
C GLU A 223 17.32 12.09 -4.93
N VAL A 224 17.27 12.15 -3.59
CA VAL A 224 16.12 11.70 -2.80
C VAL A 224 14.85 12.50 -3.13
N ALA A 225 14.99 13.80 -3.38
CA ALA A 225 13.88 14.64 -3.80
C ALA A 225 13.46 14.29 -5.24
N CYS A 226 14.40 13.98 -6.13
CA CYS A 226 14.12 13.49 -7.48
C CYS A 226 13.33 12.17 -7.48
N GLU A 227 13.68 11.19 -6.64
CA GLU A 227 12.91 9.94 -6.50
C GLU A 227 11.47 10.17 -6.04
N THR A 228 11.30 11.12 -5.12
CA THR A 228 9.99 11.48 -4.58
C THR A 228 9.16 12.16 -5.66
N THR A 229 9.74 13.12 -6.39
CA THR A 229 9.11 13.78 -7.54
C THR A 229 8.73 12.78 -8.63
N ALA A 230 9.62 11.86 -9.00
CA ALA A 230 9.33 10.80 -9.95
C ALA A 230 8.16 9.92 -9.49
N SER A 231 8.08 9.61 -8.19
CA SER A 231 6.98 8.85 -7.61
C SER A 231 5.65 9.62 -7.65
N ILE A 232 5.66 10.95 -7.44
CA ILE A 232 4.48 11.80 -7.63
C ILE A 232 4.05 11.78 -9.10
N CYS A 233 4.98 12.00 -10.03
CA CYS A 233 4.70 11.99 -11.47
C CYS A 233 4.11 10.65 -11.93
N TYR A 234 4.67 9.52 -11.47
CA TYR A 234 4.13 8.19 -11.76
C TYR A 234 2.71 8.01 -11.20
N THR A 235 2.45 8.53 -10.00
CA THR A 235 1.11 8.50 -9.39
C THR A 235 0.14 9.31 -10.25
N LEU A 236 0.46 10.58 -10.57
CA LEU A 236 -0.39 11.45 -11.40
C LEU A 236 -0.65 10.84 -12.79
N PHE A 237 0.36 10.22 -13.40
CA PHE A 237 0.22 9.49 -14.65
C PHE A 237 -0.81 8.36 -14.54
N ASN A 238 -0.69 7.48 -13.54
CA ASN A 238 -1.64 6.39 -13.34
C ASN A 238 -3.06 6.90 -13.13
N LEU A 239 -3.22 7.98 -12.36
CA LEU A 239 -4.54 8.55 -12.07
C LEU A 239 -5.18 9.18 -13.32
N THR A 240 -4.42 9.64 -14.30
CA THR A 240 -4.93 10.41 -15.45
C THR A 240 -4.96 9.65 -16.78
N GLN A 241 -4.05 8.69 -17.01
CA GLN A 241 -3.85 8.03 -18.33
C GLN A 241 -5.14 7.43 -18.93
N GLY A 242 -6.08 7.00 -18.09
CA GLY A 242 -7.34 6.36 -18.52
C GLY A 242 -8.62 7.12 -18.14
N SER A 243 -8.55 8.33 -17.61
CA SER A 243 -9.71 9.04 -17.06
C SER A 243 -9.72 10.53 -17.44
N SER A 244 -10.63 10.91 -18.34
CA SER A 244 -10.81 12.32 -18.74
C SER A 244 -11.28 13.19 -17.58
N HIS A 245 -12.02 12.62 -16.63
CA HIS A 245 -12.42 13.29 -15.40
C HIS A 245 -11.19 13.62 -14.53
N ASN A 246 -10.31 12.64 -14.30
CA ASN A 246 -9.11 12.86 -13.48
C ASN A 246 -8.10 13.78 -14.21
N ALA A 247 -8.02 13.71 -15.53
CA ALA A 247 -7.22 14.65 -16.31
C ALA A 247 -7.72 16.10 -16.16
N ARG A 248 -9.05 16.32 -16.17
CA ARG A 248 -9.62 17.64 -15.85
C ARG A 248 -9.30 18.08 -14.42
N LEU A 249 -9.31 17.15 -13.46
CA LEU A 249 -8.94 17.45 -12.07
C LEU A 249 -7.47 17.92 -11.96
N LEU A 250 -6.56 17.31 -12.71
CA LEU A 250 -5.16 17.75 -12.81
C LEU A 250 -5.04 19.16 -13.39
N LEU A 251 -5.83 19.48 -14.43
CA LEU A 251 -5.86 20.81 -15.02
C LEU A 251 -6.40 21.85 -14.04
N SER A 252 -7.51 21.55 -13.34
CA SER A 252 -8.09 22.47 -12.35
C SER A 252 -7.20 22.69 -11.13
N ALA A 253 -6.33 21.73 -10.80
CA ALA A 253 -5.35 21.86 -9.72
C ALA A 253 -4.08 22.63 -10.15
N HIS A 254 -4.03 23.18 -11.38
CA HIS A 254 -2.84 23.81 -11.96
C HIS A 254 -1.62 22.87 -12.02
N GLY A 255 -1.85 21.57 -12.22
CA GLY A 255 -0.77 20.58 -12.24
C GLY A 255 0.08 20.58 -13.50
N LEU A 256 -0.50 20.96 -14.66
CA LEU A 256 0.22 20.91 -15.94
C LEU A 256 1.45 21.84 -15.98
N PRO A 257 1.37 23.12 -15.56
CA PRO A 257 2.55 23.98 -15.48
C PRO A 257 3.66 23.41 -14.60
N LYS A 258 3.30 22.83 -13.44
CA LYS A 258 4.27 22.23 -12.51
C LYS A 258 4.97 21.01 -13.13
N VAL A 259 4.20 20.13 -13.78
CA VAL A 259 4.76 18.96 -14.46
C VAL A 259 5.71 19.38 -15.59
N ILE A 260 5.37 20.42 -16.36
CA ILE A 260 6.23 20.95 -17.43
C ILE A 260 7.54 21.52 -16.84
N ALA A 261 7.49 22.22 -15.71
CA ALA A 261 8.67 22.85 -15.10
C ALA A 261 9.71 21.85 -14.55
N ILE A 262 9.32 20.58 -14.38
CA ILE A 262 10.16 19.50 -13.82
C ILE A 262 10.43 18.37 -14.83
N SER A 263 9.95 18.52 -16.08
CA SER A 263 10.21 17.59 -17.19
C SER A 263 11.52 17.92 -17.88
#